data_AF-C8W1L0-F1
#
_entry.id   AF-C8W1L0-F1
#
_cell.length_a   1.000
_cell.length_b   1.000
_cell.length_c   1.000
_cell.angle_alpha   90.00
_cell.angle_beta   90.00
_cell.angle_gamma   90.00
#
_symmetry.space_group_name_H-M   'P 1'
#
loop_
_entity.id
_entity.type
_entity.pdbx_description
1 polymer ?
#
loop_
_entity_poly.entity_id
_entity_poly.type
_entity_poly.pdbx_seq_one_letter_code
_entity_poly.pdbx_strand_id
1 'polypeptide(L)'
;MNEQNDVHHNHLFHQYMQKYFSPTKIKQLIEAFSFSELRKLIGEMDIEYFALCYFPKYFDRIFGKFYKELFQELKYMLANKGLIEAFGLPREHGKNTINSFL
;
A
#
# COMPACT_ATOMS: atom_id res chain seq x y z
N MET A 1 -19.41 -3.03 21.71
CA MET A 1 -18.31 -2.64 20.79
C MET A 1 -17.10 -2.44 21.70
N ASN A 2 -16.08 -3.30 21.58
CA ASN A 2 -15.08 -3.51 22.64
C ASN A 2 -14.07 -2.36 22.73
N GLU A 3 -14.02 -1.66 23.87
CA GLU A 3 -13.06 -0.56 24.15
C GLU A 3 -11.60 -0.92 23.84
N GLN A 4 -11.22 -2.20 23.99
CA GLN A 4 -9.87 -2.69 23.67
C GLN A 4 -9.49 -2.54 22.19
N ASN A 5 -10.45 -2.69 21.28
CA ASN A 5 -10.20 -2.51 19.85
C ASN A 5 -9.98 -1.03 19.52
N ASP A 6 -10.71 -0.13 20.17
CA ASP A 6 -10.58 1.31 19.92
C ASP A 6 -9.23 1.84 20.41
N VAL A 7 -8.72 1.35 21.54
CA VAL A 7 -7.38 1.67 22.04
C VAL A 7 -6.30 1.21 21.05
N HIS A 8 -6.42 -0.01 20.52
CA HIS A 8 -5.47 -0.54 19.54
C HIS A 8 -5.45 0.29 18.24
N HIS A 9 -6.62 0.60 17.69
CA HIS A 9 -6.71 1.41 16.46
C HIS A 9 -6.16 2.83 16.65
N ASN A 10 -6.38 3.44 17.81
CA ASN A 10 -5.84 4.77 18.13
C ASN A 10 -4.32 4.74 18.26
N HIS A 11 -3.76 3.70 18.87
CA HIS A 11 -2.32 3.51 18.96
C HIS A 11 -1.69 3.34 17.57
N LEU A 12 -2.29 2.49 16.73
CA LEU A 12 -1.87 2.28 15.35
C LEU A 12 -1.92 3.59 14.56
N PHE A 13 -3.02 4.34 14.64
CA PHE A 13 -3.15 5.63 13.97
C PHE A 13 -2.03 6.60 14.37
N HIS A 14 -1.78 6.74 15.68
CA HIS A 14 -0.74 7.63 16.18
C HIS A 14 0.66 7.23 15.69
N GLN A 15 0.99 5.93 15.71
CA GLN A 15 2.26 5.41 15.21
C GLN A 15 2.47 5.77 13.73
N TYR A 16 1.46 5.61 12.89
CA TYR A 16 1.57 5.92 11.46
C TYR A 16 1.53 7.42 11.16
N MET A 17 0.82 8.23 11.96
CA MET A 17 0.93 9.70 11.88
C MET A 17 2.37 10.16 12.12
N GLN A 18 3.03 9.61 13.15
CA GLN A 18 4.43 9.92 13.46
C GLN A 18 5.42 9.40 12.42
N LYS A 19 5.09 8.29 11.74
CA LYS A 19 5.90 7.74 10.64
C LYS A 19 5.96 8.67 9.43
N TYR A 20 4.85 9.34 9.10
CA TYR A 20 4.72 10.12 7.86
C TYR A 20 4.80 11.63 8.04
N PHE A 21 4.49 12.17 9.23
CA PHE A 21 4.37 13.60 9.44
C PHE A 21 5.21 14.08 10.62
N SER A 22 5.77 15.28 10.51
CA SER A 22 6.43 15.95 11.63
C SER A 22 5.40 16.34 12.71
N PRO A 23 5.80 16.48 13.98
CA PRO A 23 4.88 16.86 15.06
C PRO A 23 4.09 18.14 14.77
N THR A 24 4.74 19.15 14.18
CA THR A 24 4.09 20.40 13.77
C THR A 24 3.01 20.15 12.70
N LYS A 25 3.31 19.28 11.72
CA LYS A 25 2.35 18.95 10.66
C LYS A 25 1.19 18.11 11.19
N ILE A 26 1.45 17.17 12.10
CA ILE A 26 0.41 16.40 12.80
C ILE A 26 -0.57 17.34 13.48
N LYS A 27 -0.08 18.34 14.21
CA LYS A 27 -0.93 19.33 14.88
C LYS A 27 -1.83 20.07 13.89
N GLN A 28 -1.26 20.57 12.79
CA GLN A 28 -2.03 21.24 11.73
C GLN A 28 -3.09 20.32 11.11
N LEU A 29 -2.76 19.05 10.89
CA LEU A 29 -3.67 18.06 10.29
C LEU A 29 -4.84 17.74 11.22
N ILE A 30 -4.57 17.58 12.52
CA ILE A 30 -5.62 17.32 13.53
C ILE A 30 -6.55 18.54 13.69
N GLU A 31 -6.03 19.76 13.56
CA GLU A 31 -6.84 20.98 13.60
C GLU A 31 -7.68 21.18 12.34
N ALA A 32 -7.23 20.69 11.18
CA ALA A 32 -7.86 20.93 9.88
C ALA A 32 -8.82 19.82 9.42
N PHE A 33 -8.64 18.58 9.86
CA PHE A 33 -9.37 17.42 9.34
C PHE A 33 -9.99 16.57 10.45
N SER A 34 -11.09 15.91 10.13
CA SER A 34 -11.69 14.93 11.03
C SER A 34 -10.83 13.68 11.15
N PHE A 35 -11.00 12.94 12.26
CA PHE A 35 -10.29 11.68 12.48
C PHE A 35 -10.55 10.65 11.36
N SER A 36 -11.74 10.64 10.77
CA SER A 36 -12.07 9.73 9.66
C SER A 36 -11.29 10.06 8.40
N GLU A 37 -11.14 11.35 8.08
CA GLU A 37 -10.38 11.81 6.92
C GLU A 37 -8.90 11.52 7.09
N LEU A 38 -8.35 11.72 8.29
CA LEU A 38 -6.95 11.40 8.58
C LEU A 38 -6.68 9.90 8.48
N ARG A 39 -7.57 9.04 9.00
CA ARG A 39 -7.46 7.59 8.83
C ARG A 39 -7.50 7.18 7.36
N LYS A 40 -8.36 7.81 6.57
CA LYS A 40 -8.44 7.56 5.13
C LYS A 40 -7.15 7.99 4.43
N LEU A 41 -6.64 9.18 4.73
CA LEU A 41 -5.38 9.70 4.18
C LEU A 41 -4.21 8.73 4.41
N ILE A 42 -4.02 8.26 5.65
CA ILE A 42 -2.95 7.32 5.96
C ILE A 42 -3.18 5.99 5.23
N GLY A 43 -4.43 5.50 5.16
CA GLY A 43 -4.77 4.26 4.44
C GLY A 43 -4.47 4.33 2.95
N GLU A 44 -4.63 5.49 2.32
CA GLU A 44 -4.27 5.69 0.91
C GLU A 44 -2.74 5.76 0.71
N MET A 45 -2.00 6.24 1.72
CA MET A 45 -0.54 6.37 1.66
C MET A 45 0.20 5.06 2.01
N ASP A 46 -0.32 4.28 2.96
CA ASP A 46 0.34 3.12 3.53
C ASP A 46 -0.58 1.88 3.52
N ILE A 47 -0.20 0.91 2.70
CA ILE A 47 -0.92 -0.36 2.54
C ILE A 47 -0.89 -1.22 3.81
N GLU A 48 0.18 -1.15 4.61
CA GLU A 48 0.28 -1.89 5.87
C GLU A 48 -0.71 -1.30 6.88
N TYR A 49 -0.79 0.03 6.97
CA TYR A 49 -1.81 0.69 7.79
C TYR A 49 -3.21 0.34 7.33
N PHE A 50 -3.47 0.41 6.02
CA PHE A 50 -4.77 0.06 5.45
C PHE A 50 -5.19 -1.37 5.82
N ALA A 51 -4.28 -2.34 5.67
CA ALA A 51 -4.55 -3.73 6.00
C ALA A 51 -4.85 -3.91 7.50
N LEU A 52 -4.03 -3.36 8.39
CA LEU A 52 -4.19 -3.47 9.83
C LEU A 52 -5.44 -2.73 10.35
N CYS A 53 -5.74 -1.56 9.81
CA CYS A 53 -6.85 -0.73 10.27
C CYS A 53 -8.22 -1.21 9.77
N TYR A 54 -8.31 -1.69 8.53
CA TYR A 54 -9.60 -2.03 7.91
C TYR A 54 -9.87 -3.54 7.85
N PHE A 55 -8.83 -4.37 7.94
CA PHE A 55 -8.93 -5.84 7.87
C PHE A 55 -8.28 -6.54 9.07
N PRO A 56 -8.55 -6.12 10.33
CA PRO A 56 -7.87 -6.63 11.52
C PRO A 56 -8.09 -8.14 11.77
N LYS A 57 -9.15 -8.72 11.20
CA LYS A 57 -9.41 -10.16 11.26
C LYS A 57 -8.39 -10.99 10.45
N TYR A 58 -7.79 -10.38 9.43
CA TYR A 58 -6.86 -11.05 8.51
C TYR A 58 -5.41 -10.61 8.74
N PHE A 59 -5.22 -9.39 9.24
CA PHE A 59 -3.92 -8.81 9.52
C PHE A 59 -3.87 -8.35 10.97
N ASP A 60 -3.13 -9.10 11.78
CA ASP A 60 -2.94 -8.86 13.22
C ASP A 60 -1.50 -8.44 13.56
N ARG A 61 -0.62 -8.38 12.54
CA ARG A 61 0.81 -8.09 12.69
C ARG A 61 1.34 -7.27 11.53
N ILE A 62 2.36 -6.48 11.83
CA ILE A 62 3.12 -5.72 10.82
C ILE A 62 3.67 -6.66 9.74
N PHE A 63 3.81 -6.14 8.52
CA PHE A 63 4.31 -6.90 7.39
C PHE A 63 5.79 -7.21 7.61
N GLY A 64 6.13 -8.49 7.45
CA GLY A 64 7.52 -8.93 7.41
C GLY A 64 8.27 -8.29 6.24
N LYS A 65 9.60 -8.26 6.34
CA LYS A 65 10.51 -7.67 5.34
C LYS A 65 10.22 -8.16 3.91
N PHE A 66 10.06 -9.48 3.74
CA PHE A 66 9.75 -10.09 2.46
C PHE A 66 8.48 -9.50 1.79
N TYR A 67 7.39 -9.34 2.55
CA TYR A 67 6.14 -8.78 1.99
C TYR A 67 6.32 -7.32 1.60
N LYS A 68 7.09 -6.54 2.37
CA LYS A 68 7.39 -5.14 2.04
C LYS A 68 8.19 -5.03 0.74
N GLU A 69 9.20 -5.87 0.57
CA GLU A 69 10.01 -5.95 -0.65
C GLU A 69 9.15 -6.36 -1.85
N LEU A 70 8.35 -7.42 -1.72
CA LEU A 70 7.43 -7.87 -2.76
C LEU A 70 6.44 -6.76 -3.18
N PHE A 71 5.86 -6.03 -2.22
CA PHE A 71 4.97 -4.91 -2.53
C PHE A 71 5.69 -3.76 -3.24
N GLN A 72 6.95 -3.47 -2.89
CA GLN A 72 7.76 -2.46 -3.58
C GLN A 72 8.05 -2.89 -5.02
N GLU A 73 8.42 -4.15 -5.24
CA GLU A 73 8.63 -4.71 -6.58
C GLU A 73 7.35 -4.65 -7.42
N LEU A 74 6.21 -5.04 -6.87
CA LEU A 74 4.92 -4.95 -7.57
C LEU A 74 4.55 -3.51 -7.93
N LYS A 75 4.74 -2.56 -6.99
CA LYS A 75 4.54 -1.13 -7.27
C LYS A 75 5.45 -0.63 -8.38
N TYR A 76 6.71 -1.05 -8.37
CA TYR A 76 7.67 -0.74 -9.42
C TYR A 76 7.22 -1.31 -10.78
N MET A 77 6.81 -2.58 -10.85
CA MET A 77 6.31 -3.19 -12.08
C MET A 77 5.07 -2.47 -12.62
N LEU A 78 4.12 -2.10 -11.76
CA LEU A 78 2.89 -1.42 -12.15
C LEU A 78 3.12 0.04 -12.59
N ALA A 79 4.08 0.73 -11.97
CA ALA A 79 4.42 2.11 -12.33
C ALA A 79 5.20 2.20 -13.66
N ASN A 80 6.01 1.18 -13.95
CA ASN A 80 6.78 1.10 -15.18
C ASN A 80 5.94 0.50 -16.32
N LYS A 81 5.17 1.35 -17.00
CA LYS A 81 4.37 0.99 -18.20
C LYS A 81 5.19 0.50 -19.42
N GLY A 82 6.52 0.31 -19.28
CA GLY A 82 7.44 0.06 -20.41
C GLY A 82 8.23 -1.26 -20.39
N LEU A 83 8.00 -2.18 -19.44
CA LEU A 83 8.76 -3.44 -19.29
C LEU A 83 7.79 -4.52 -18.77
N ILE A 84 7.51 -5.68 -19.38
CA ILE A 84 8.06 -6.47 -20.50
C ILE A 84 6.84 -7.18 -21.13
N GLU A 85 6.58 -6.99 -22.42
CA GLU A 85 5.67 -7.89 -23.15
C GLU A 85 6.43 -9.18 -23.50
N ALA A 86 6.15 -10.25 -22.75
CA ALA A 86 6.68 -11.57 -23.06
C ALA A 86 5.67 -12.34 -23.93
N PHE A 87 5.94 -12.43 -25.24
CA PHE A 87 5.15 -13.24 -26.16
C PHE A 87 5.56 -14.72 -26.09
N GLY A 88 4.80 -15.52 -25.34
CA GLY A 88 4.93 -16.98 -25.35
C GLY A 88 4.07 -17.61 -26.44
N LEU A 89 4.68 -17.94 -27.59
CA LEU A 89 4.01 -18.75 -28.64
C LEU A 89 4.69 -20.14 -28.79
N PRO A 90 3.95 -21.18 -29.20
CA PRO A 90 4.52 -22.47 -29.62
C PRO A 90 5.51 -22.35 -30.79
N ARG A 91 6.30 -23.41 -31.03
CA ARG A 91 7.25 -23.47 -32.17
C ARG A 91 6.46 -23.38 -33.48
N GLU A 92 7.00 -22.66 -34.47
CA GLU A 92 6.43 -22.45 -35.82
C GLU A 92 5.22 -21.49 -35.97
N HIS A 93 4.97 -20.59 -35.01
CA HIS A 93 3.87 -19.60 -35.09
C HIS A 93 4.31 -18.16 -35.39
N GLY A 94 5.33 -17.96 -36.24
CA GLY A 94 5.62 -16.63 -36.82
C GLY A 94 6.04 -15.56 -35.80
N LYS A 95 6.71 -15.91 -34.70
CA LYS A 95 7.14 -14.98 -33.64
C LYS A 95 7.89 -13.75 -34.17
N ASN A 96 8.77 -13.95 -35.15
CA ASN A 96 9.57 -12.88 -35.75
C ASN A 96 8.75 -11.95 -36.65
N THR A 97 7.66 -12.44 -37.25
CA THR A 97 6.79 -11.66 -38.14
C THR A 97 5.87 -10.75 -37.35
N ILE A 98 5.40 -11.18 -36.18
CA ILE A 98 4.52 -10.36 -35.32
C ILE A 98 5.32 -9.20 -34.70
N ASN A 99 6.57 -9.45 -34.31
CA ASN A 99 7.44 -8.45 -33.69
C ASN A 99 7.89 -7.33 -34.65
N SER A 100 7.76 -7.49 -35.97
CA SER A 100 8.10 -6.44 -36.94
C SER A 100 6.97 -5.43 -37.19
N PHE A 101 5.77 -5.65 -36.64
CA PHE A 101 4.60 -4.77 -36.79
C PHE A 101 4.22 -4.03 -35.49
N LEU A 102 4.96 -4.26 -34.39
CA LEU A 102 4.92 -3.48 -33.15
C LEU A 102 6.04 -2.43 -33.18
#